data_AF-A0A956NIJ1-F1
#
_entry.id   AF-A0A956NIJ1-F1
#
_cell.length_a   1.000
_cell.length_b   1.000
_cell.length_c   1.000
_cell.angle_alpha   90.00
_cell.angle_beta   90.00
_cell.angle_gamma   90.00
#
_symmetry.space_group_name_H-M   'P 1'
#
loop_
_entity.id
_entity.type
_entity.pdbx_description
1 polymer ?
#
loop_
_entity_poly.entity_id
_entity_poly.type
_entity_poly.pdbx_seq_one_letter_code
_entity_poly.pdbx_strand_id
1 'polypeptide(L)' 'MRTGAFNLVMVDDNDVDAEVVERSIRASAWDIDFRRFATCEEAEAYLASAVRAHTRIDLVLIDLSLPTCDGRS' A
#
# COMPACT_ATOMS: atom_id res chain seq x y z
N MET A 1 -1.62 8.22 22.36
CA MET A 1 -2.06 8.56 20.99
C MET A 1 -0.80 8.64 20.14
N ARG A 2 -0.65 7.83 19.08
CA ARG A 2 0.48 7.98 18.15
C ARG A 2 0.32 9.32 17.43
N THR A 3 1.36 10.15 17.43
CA THR A 3 1.43 11.40 16.67
C THR A 3 2.11 11.13 15.33
N GLY A 4 1.36 11.26 14.23
CA GLY A 4 1.82 11.05 12.85
C GLY A 4 0.87 10.16 12.05
N ALA A 5 0.69 10.47 10.75
CA ALA A 5 -0.13 9.68 9.83
C ALA A 5 0.38 8.23 9.72
N PHE A 6 -0.54 7.27 9.62
CA PHE A 6 -0.24 5.88 9.31
C PHE A 6 0.08 5.74 7.82
N ASN A 7 1.24 5.18 7.49
CA ASN A 7 1.65 5.02 6.10
C ASN A 7 1.27 3.62 5.61
N LEU A 8 0.27 3.54 4.73
CA LEU A 8 -0.27 2.30 4.19
C LEU A 8 0.04 2.17 2.70
N VAL A 9 0.56 1.00 2.32
CA VAL A 9 0.78 0.64 0.92
C VAL A 9 -0.18 -0.48 0.53
N MET A 10 -0.79 -0.40 -0.65
CA MET A 10 -1.59 -1.46 -1.25
C MET A 10 -1.01 -1.88 -2.60
N VAL A 11 -1.04 -3.18 -2.89
CA VAL A 11 -0.69 -3.75 -4.20
C VAL A 11 -1.83 -4.65 -4.67
N ASP A 12 -2.48 -4.27 -5.75
CA ASP A 12 -3.66 -4.96 -6.32
C ASP A 12 -3.80 -4.55 -7.79
N ASP A 13 -3.84 -5.52 -8.71
CA ASP A 13 -3.95 -5.26 -10.15
C ASP A 13 -5.40 -4.98 -10.59
N ASN A 14 -6.38 -5.24 -9.72
CA ASN A 14 -7.78 -4.91 -9.95
C ASN A 14 -8.12 -3.51 -9.44
N ASP A 15 -8.22 -2.56 -10.37
CA ASP A 15 -8.52 -1.15 -10.05
C ASP A 15 -9.84 -0.96 -9.29
N VAL A 16 -10.84 -1.81 -9.55
CA VAL A 16 -12.16 -1.73 -8.87
C VAL A 16 -12.01 -2.14 -7.41
N ASP A 17 -11.31 -3.23 -7.12
CA ASP A 17 -11.09 -3.71 -5.76
C ASP A 17 -10.24 -2.71 -4.97
N ALA A 18 -9.20 -2.17 -5.62
CA ALA A 18 -8.35 -1.12 -5.06
C ALA A 18 -9.13 0.16 -4.73
N GLU A 19 -10.06 0.59 -5.59
CA GLU A 19 -10.92 1.75 -5.33
C GLU A 19 -11.84 1.52 -4.11
N VAL A 20 -12.41 0.33 -3.98
CA VAL A 20 -13.28 -0.04 -2.84
C VAL A 20 -12.52 0.03 -1.52
N VAL A 21 -11.28 -0.48 -1.49
CA VAL A 21 -10.40 -0.40 -0.32
C VAL A 21 -10.01 1.05 -0.02
N GLU A 22 -9.61 1.82 -1.04
CA GLU A 22 -9.25 3.23 -0.89
C GLU A 22 -10.40 4.05 -0.29
N ARG A 23 -11.63 3.86 -0.78
CA ARG A 23 -12.82 4.52 -0.25
C ARG A 23 -13.07 4.17 1.23
N SER A 24 -12.85 2.91 1.60
CA SER A 24 -12.99 2.44 2.98
C SER A 24 -11.95 3.07 3.90
N ILE A 25 -10.70 3.18 3.44
CA ILE A 25 -9.60 3.84 4.16
C ILE A 25 -9.88 5.34 4.35
N ARG A 26 -10.29 6.04 3.28
CA ARG A 26 -10.62 7.47 3.32
C ARG A 26 -11.83 7.80 4.19
N ALA A 27 -12.76 6.87 4.35
CA ALA A 27 -13.91 7.02 5.26
C ALA A 27 -13.55 6.77 6.73
N SER A 28 -12.34 6.27 7.03
CA SER A 28 -11.91 6.01 8.40
C SER A 28 -11.58 7.30 9.16
N ALA A 29 -11.64 7.25 10.50
CA ALA A 29 -11.25 8.37 11.36
C ALA A 29 -9.71 8.48 11.55
N TRP A 30 -8.93 7.63 10.88
CA TRP A 30 -7.50 7.54 11.03
C TRP A 30 -6.82 8.46 10.02
N ASP A 31 -5.78 9.16 10.45
CA ASP A 31 -4.90 9.91 9.56
C ASP A 31 -3.99 8.90 8.83
N ILE A 32 -4.28 8.63 7.55
CA ILE A 32 -3.59 7.59 6.75
C ILE A 32 -3.03 8.23 5.46
N ASP A 33 -1.72 8.14 5.24
CA ASP A 33 -1.09 8.33 3.93
C ASP A 33 -1.19 7.00 3.18
N PHE A 34 -2.14 6.92 2.24
CA PHE A 34 -2.43 5.72 1.48
C PHE A 34 -1.83 5.81 0.06
N ARG A 35 -1.08 4.79 -0.33
CA ARG A 35 -0.56 4.63 -1.70
C ARG A 35 -0.91 3.26 -2.23
N ARG A 36 -1.38 3.21 -3.48
CA ARG A 36 -1.70 1.96 -4.18
C ARG A 36 -0.87 1.81 -5.45
N PHE A 37 -0.52 0.57 -5.77
CA PHE A 37 0.23 0.16 -6.95
C PHE A 37 -0.49 -1.00 -7.63
N ALA A 38 -0.41 -1.07 -8.96
CA ALA A 38 -1.06 -2.14 -9.72
C ALA A 38 -0.16 -3.37 -9.87
N THR A 39 1.14 -3.23 -9.58
CA THR A 39 2.14 -4.27 -9.78
C THR A 39 3.14 -4.32 -8.63
N CYS A 40 3.73 -5.50 -8.39
CA CYS A 40 4.82 -5.64 -7.42
C CYS A 40 6.04 -4.78 -7.78
N GLU A 41 6.40 -4.65 -9.06
CA GLU A 41 7.57 -3.88 -9.49
C GLU A 41 7.48 -2.40 -9.06
N GLU A 42 6.32 -1.77 -9.27
CA GLU A 42 6.07 -0.40 -8.83
C GLU A 42 6.14 -0.26 -7.31
N ALA A 43 5.54 -1.21 -6.60
CA ALA A 43 5.54 -1.24 -5.14
C ALA A 43 6.96 -1.44 -4.57
N GLU A 44 7.74 -2.36 -5.13
CA GLU A 44 9.12 -2.63 -4.74
C GLU A 44 10.02 -1.41 -4.98
N ALA A 45 9.89 -0.76 -6.14
CA ALA A 45 10.63 0.46 -6.43
C ALA A 45 10.31 1.56 -5.41
N TYR A 46 9.04 1.72 -5.05
CA TYR A 46 8.60 2.64 -4.01
C TYR A 46 9.14 2.27 -2.63
N LEU A 47 9.00 1.02 -2.19
CA LEU A 47 9.45 0.54 -0.89
C LEU A 47 10.98 0.66 -0.75
N ALA A 48 11.73 0.33 -1.80
CA ALA A 48 13.18 0.52 -1.81
C ALA A 48 13.56 2.00 -1.66
N SER A 49 12.80 2.91 -2.26
CA SER A 49 12.99 4.36 -2.08
C SER A 49 12.64 4.82 -0.66
N ALA A 50 11.56 4.27 -0.08
CA ALA A 50 11.13 4.56 1.29
C ALA A 50 12.19 4.11 2.30
N VAL A 51 12.79 2.92 2.12
CA VAL A 51 13.90 2.42 2.94
C VAL A 51 15.09 3.37 2.90
N ARG A 52 15.53 3.79 1.69
CA ARG A 52 16.64 4.76 1.55
C ARG A 52 16.33 6.09 2.23
N ALA A 53 15.09 6.56 2.11
CA ALA A 53 14.62 7.81 2.71
C ALA A 53 14.28 7.69 4.21
N HIS A 54 14.46 6.52 4.83
CA HIS A 54 14.03 6.24 6.21
C HIS A 54 12.55 6.58 6.45
N THR A 55 11.73 6.46 5.40
CA THR A 55 10.29 6.61 5.47
C THR A 55 9.69 5.34 6.05
N ARG A 56 8.94 5.50 7.13
CA ARG A 56 8.27 4.39 7.81
C ARG A 56 7.08 3.91 6.97
N ILE A 57 6.92 2.61 6.81
CA ILE A 57 5.69 1.97 6.31
C ILE A 57 5.09 1.17 7.47
N ASP A 58 3.81 1.40 7.77
CA ASP A 58 3.13 0.79 8.90
C ASP A 58 2.39 -0.49 8.53
N LEU A 59 1.86 -0.54 7.31
CA LEU A 59 1.10 -1.68 6.80
C LEU A 59 1.25 -1.78 5.29
N VAL A 60 1.41 -3.01 4.81
CA VAL A 60 1.31 -3.36 3.39
C VAL A 60 0.13 -4.32 3.24
N LEU A 61 -0.82 -3.96 2.36
CA LEU A 61 -1.88 -4.83 1.89
C LEU A 61 -1.48 -5.32 0.50
N ILE A 62 -1.42 -6.63 0.30
CA ILE A 62 -0.99 -7.21 -0.97
C ILE A 62 -2.02 -8.26 -1.40
N ASP A 63 -2.47 -8.16 -2.64
CA ASP A 63 -3.19 -9.27 -3.26
C ASP A 63 -2.21 -10.44 -3.49
N LEU A 64 -2.65 -11.62 -3.11
CA LEU A 64 -1.89 -12.85 -3.28
C LEU A 64 -1.98 -13.39 -4.71
N SER A 65 -2.93 -12.92 -5.52
CA SER A 65 -3.20 -13.40 -6.86
C SER A 65 -2.66 -12.49 -7.96
N LEU A 66 -1.51 -11.84 -7.72
CA LEU A 66 -0.94 -10.90 -8.68
C LEU A 66 -0.37 -11.63 -9.93
N PRO A 67 -0.55 -11.09 -11.15
CA PRO A 67 -0.12 -11.76 -12.38
C PRO A 67 1.40 -11.92 -12.52
N THR A 68 2.17 -11.01 -11.93
CA THR A 68 3.62 -10.87 -12.14
C THR A 68 4.48 -11.23 -10.94
N CYS A 69 3.86 -11.53 -9.79
CA CYS A 69 4.53 -11.92 -8.55
C CYS A 69 3.64 -12.85 -7.73
N ASP A 70 4.21 -13.86 -7.08
CA ASP A 70 3.51 -14.52 -5.98
C ASP A 70 3.60 -13.56 -4.78
N GLY A 71 2.49 -12.93 -4.39
CA GLY A 71 2.39 -11.92 -3.32
C GLY A 71 2.84 -12.39 -1.92
N ARG A 72 3.45 -13.58 -1.85
CA ARG A 72 4.09 -14.21 -0.69
C ARG A 72 5.62 -14.06 -0.67
N SER A 73 6.25 -13.62 -1.76
CA SER A 73 7.71 -13.69 -1.98
C SER A 73 8.41 -12.36 -1.75
#